data_AF-Q6Y0Z0-F1
#
_entry.id   AF-Q6Y0Z0-F1
#
_cell.length_a   1.000
_cell.length_b   1.000
_cell.length_c   1.000
_cell.angle_alpha   90.00
_cell.angle_beta   90.00
_cell.angle_gamma   90.00
#
_symmetry.space_group_name_H-M   'P 1'
#
loop_
_entity.id
_entity.type
_entity.pdbx_description
1 polymer ?
#
loop_
_entity_poly.entity_id
_entity_poly.type
_entity_poly.pdbx_seq_one_letter_code
_entity_poly.pdbx_strand_id
1 'polypeptide(L)'
;FPCYDEPSFKATFDVTITRARAANLKSWFCTLRSSTSVSTDPNYVGYENDVYHTTPIMSTYLLALIVADYSAVQFPVTGVVRHEVIARPGAIYDGQGDYAQETGQALLAWMNTHTNYDFFSQNANLKMTQAAIPDFGAGAMENW
;
A
#
# COMPACT_ATOMS: atom_id res chain seq x y z
N PHE A 1 -7.15 -16.52 0.23
CA PHE A 1 -8.48 -16.50 -0.43
C PHE A 1 -8.43 -17.51 -1.58
N PRO A 2 -9.49 -18.25 -1.91
CA PRO A 2 -9.48 -19.17 -3.05
C PRO A 2 -9.24 -18.41 -4.37
N CYS A 3 -8.23 -18.82 -5.14
CA CYS A 3 -7.85 -18.19 -6.41
C CYS A 3 -7.10 -19.16 -7.33
N TYR A 4 -6.95 -18.79 -8.60
CA TYR A 4 -6.04 -19.47 -9.54
C TYR A 4 -4.62 -18.95 -9.33
N ASP A 5 -3.87 -19.60 -8.44
CA ASP A 5 -2.59 -19.12 -7.93
C ASP A 5 -1.39 -19.52 -8.80
N GLU A 6 -1.43 -19.14 -10.08
CA GLU A 6 -0.26 -19.20 -10.96
C GLU A 6 0.02 -17.81 -11.56
N PRO A 7 1.29 -17.40 -11.73
CA PRO A 7 1.62 -16.04 -12.18
C PRO A 7 1.02 -15.64 -13.54
N SER A 8 0.72 -16.62 -14.40
CA SER A 8 0.11 -16.42 -15.71
C SER A 8 -1.38 -16.05 -15.64
N PHE A 9 -2.09 -16.46 -14.58
CA PHE A 9 -3.51 -16.15 -14.38
C PHE A 9 -3.70 -14.78 -13.73
N LYS A 10 -3.31 -13.73 -14.46
CA LYS A 10 -3.47 -12.36 -14.00
C LYS A 10 -4.93 -11.92 -13.99
N ALA A 11 -5.27 -11.10 -13.00
CA ALA A 11 -6.59 -10.50 -12.85
C ALA A 11 -6.48 -9.10 -12.22
N THR A 12 -7.58 -8.36 -12.23
CA THR A 12 -7.74 -7.19 -11.37
C THR A 12 -8.34 -7.61 -10.03
N PHE A 13 -8.04 -6.87 -8.96
CA PHE A 13 -8.54 -7.15 -7.62
C PHE A 13 -9.28 -5.95 -7.05
N ASP A 14 -10.52 -6.18 -6.62
CA ASP A 14 -11.29 -5.24 -5.80
C ASP A 14 -11.12 -5.64 -4.33
N VAL A 15 -10.48 -4.77 -3.55
CA VAL A 15 -10.10 -5.07 -2.16
C VAL A 15 -10.84 -4.14 -1.19
N THR A 16 -11.51 -4.76 -0.23
CA THR A 16 -12.04 -4.08 0.96
C THR A 16 -11.37 -4.66 2.19
N ILE A 17 -10.83 -3.80 3.05
CA ILE A 17 -10.20 -4.19 4.30
C ILE A 17 -11.13 -3.78 5.45
N THR A 18 -11.72 -4.78 6.11
CA THR A 18 -12.48 -4.57 7.35
C THR A 18 -11.52 -4.61 8.54
N ARG A 19 -11.37 -3.49 9.25
CA ARG A 19 -10.48 -3.38 10.41
C ARG A 19 -11.20 -2.75 11.61
N ALA A 20 -10.70 -3.03 12.81
CA ALA A 20 -11.23 -2.42 14.02
C ALA A 20 -11.13 -0.89 13.96
N ARG A 21 -12.19 -0.20 14.39
CA ARG A 21 -12.24 1.25 14.46
C ARG A 21 -11.45 1.72 15.68
N ALA A 22 -10.13 1.75 15.55
CA ALA A 22 -9.20 2.29 16.52
C ALA A 22 -8.46 3.49 15.90
N ALA A 23 -8.21 4.54 16.69
CA ALA A 23 -7.65 5.80 16.19
C ALA A 23 -6.26 5.65 15.54
N ASN A 24 -5.49 4.68 15.99
CA ASN A 24 -4.12 4.41 15.58
C ASN A 24 -4.02 3.33 14.48
N LEU A 25 -5.01 2.43 14.38
CA LEU A 25 -4.99 1.34 13.41
C LEU A 25 -5.43 1.83 12.03
N LYS A 26 -4.56 1.70 11.03
CA LYS A 26 -4.82 2.08 9.64
C LYS A 26 -4.64 0.88 8.72
N SER A 27 -5.10 0.99 7.48
CA SER A 27 -4.84 0.00 6.44
C SER A 27 -4.09 0.61 5.24
N TRP A 28 -3.31 -0.22 4.57
CA TRP A 28 -2.57 0.12 3.35
C TRP A 28 -2.73 -0.96 2.29
N PHE A 29 -2.77 -0.50 1.05
CA PHE A 29 -2.84 -1.29 -0.17
C PHE A 29 -2.11 -0.53 -1.30
N CYS A 30 -1.98 -1.16 -2.47
CA CYS A 30 -1.26 -0.61 -3.62
C CYS A 30 -2.00 0.49 -4.39
N THR A 31 -3.29 0.66 -4.13
CA THR A 31 -4.08 1.75 -4.68
C THR A 31 -4.51 2.73 -3.59
N LEU A 32 -4.92 3.92 -4.02
CA LEU A 32 -5.55 4.90 -3.14
C LEU A 32 -6.83 4.31 -2.55
N ARG A 33 -7.09 4.66 -1.29
CA ARG A 33 -8.36 4.34 -0.64
C ARG A 33 -9.45 5.21 -1.25
N SER A 34 -10.51 4.57 -1.73
CA SER A 34 -11.67 5.21 -2.33
C SER A 34 -12.65 5.72 -1.26
N SER A 35 -12.92 4.92 -0.23
CA SER A 35 -13.81 5.32 0.87
C SER A 35 -13.52 4.54 2.16
N THR A 36 -14.03 5.07 3.28
CA THR A 36 -14.11 4.37 4.56
C THR A 36 -15.55 4.46 5.06
N SER A 37 -16.15 3.34 5.47
CA SER A 37 -17.49 3.30 6.03
C SER A 37 -17.56 2.42 7.28
N VAL A 38 -18.43 2.75 8.24
CA VAL A 38 -18.65 1.89 9.41
C VAL A 38 -19.27 0.57 8.95
N SER A 39 -18.81 -0.56 9.49
CA SER A 39 -19.38 -1.86 9.15
C SER A 39 -20.82 -1.97 9.61
N THR A 40 -21.69 -2.45 8.72
CA THR A 40 -23.10 -2.75 9.02
C THR A 40 -23.34 -4.22 9.37
N ASP A 41 -22.30 -5.06 9.28
CA ASP A 41 -22.40 -6.48 9.62
C ASP A 41 -22.46 -6.64 11.16
N PRO A 42 -23.49 -7.31 11.70
CA PRO A 42 -23.61 -7.56 13.14
C PRO A 42 -22.42 -8.28 13.77
N ASN A 43 -21.61 -9.02 12.99
CA ASN A 43 -20.40 -9.69 13.48
C ASN A 43 -19.18 -8.75 13.58
N TYR A 44 -19.25 -7.56 12.97
CA TYR A 44 -18.16 -6.59 12.89
C TYR A 44 -18.55 -5.25 13.53
N VAL A 45 -19.33 -5.29 14.61
CA VAL A 45 -19.63 -4.10 15.41
C VAL A 45 -18.32 -3.49 15.92
N GLY A 46 -18.15 -2.18 15.69
CA GLY A 46 -16.91 -1.47 16.03
C GLY A 46 -15.80 -1.58 15.00
N TYR A 47 -16.08 -2.09 13.79
CA TYR A 47 -15.15 -2.10 12.66
C TYR A 47 -15.56 -1.09 11.58
N GLU A 48 -14.63 -0.77 10.70
CA GLU A 48 -14.85 0.00 9.48
C GLU A 48 -14.23 -0.69 8.26
N ASN A 49 -14.81 -0.41 7.10
CA ASN A 49 -14.46 -0.96 5.80
C ASN A 49 -13.71 0.10 5.01
N ASP A 50 -12.41 -0.11 4.80
CA ASP A 50 -11.61 0.67 3.88
C ASP A 50 -11.70 0.04 2.48
N VAL A 51 -12.38 0.74 1.55
CA VAL A 51 -12.55 0.29 0.16
C VAL A 51 -11.47 0.92 -0.69
N TYR A 52 -10.72 0.10 -1.42
CA TYR A 52 -9.64 0.53 -2.30
C TYR A 52 -10.07 0.53 -3.77
N HIS A 53 -9.40 1.35 -4.59
CA HIS A 53 -9.60 1.30 -6.03
C HIS A 53 -9.08 -0.03 -6.61
N THR A 54 -9.72 -0.52 -7.67
CA THR A 54 -9.33 -1.72 -8.40
C THR A 54 -7.85 -1.68 -8.83
N THR A 55 -7.13 -2.78 -8.66
CA THR A 55 -5.72 -2.90 -9.10
C THR A 55 -5.60 -2.89 -10.62
N PRO A 56 -4.40 -2.61 -11.18
CA PRO A 56 -4.06 -3.06 -12.53
C PRO A 56 -4.15 -4.59 -12.66
N ILE A 57 -4.09 -5.10 -13.89
CA ILE A 57 -4.01 -6.55 -14.15
C ILE A 57 -2.70 -7.09 -13.59
N MET A 58 -2.77 -7.92 -12.55
CA MET A 58 -1.62 -8.41 -11.79
C MET A 58 -1.71 -9.89 -11.44
N SER A 59 -0.58 -10.49 -11.10
CA SER A 59 -0.52 -11.86 -10.58
C SER A 59 -0.90 -11.90 -9.10
N THR A 60 -1.50 -13.00 -8.64
CA THR A 60 -1.95 -13.19 -7.25
C THR A 60 -0.83 -13.02 -6.22
N TYR A 61 0.39 -13.46 -6.52
CA TYR A 61 1.54 -13.40 -5.59
C TYR A 61 1.97 -11.98 -5.20
N LEU A 62 1.56 -10.97 -5.98
CA LEU A 62 1.88 -9.56 -5.73
C LEU A 62 0.83 -8.88 -4.83
N LEU A 63 -0.26 -9.57 -4.47
CA LEU A 63 -1.31 -9.01 -3.64
C LEU A 63 -0.84 -8.92 -2.18
N ALA A 64 -0.74 -7.71 -1.64
CA ALA A 64 -0.41 -7.47 -0.24
C ALA A 64 -1.33 -6.43 0.38
N LEU A 65 -1.66 -6.65 1.66
CA LEU A 65 -2.42 -5.72 2.48
C LEU A 65 -1.76 -5.60 3.84
N ILE A 66 -1.81 -4.41 4.44
CA ILE A 66 -1.27 -4.15 5.77
C ILE A 66 -2.36 -3.51 6.61
N VAL A 67 -2.54 -4.00 7.84
CA VAL A 67 -3.35 -3.34 8.88
C VAL A 67 -2.48 -3.20 10.12
N ALA A 68 -2.13 -1.98 10.49
CA ALA A 68 -1.17 -1.74 11.55
C ALA A 68 -1.32 -0.35 12.19
N ASP A 69 -0.83 -0.23 13.42
CA ASP A 69 -0.56 1.08 14.05
C ASP A 69 0.78 1.62 13.55
N TYR A 70 0.77 2.10 12.30
CA TYR A 70 1.94 2.64 11.62
C TYR A 70 1.75 4.13 11.31
N SER A 71 2.88 4.82 11.19
CA SER A 71 2.97 6.18 10.67
C SER A 71 3.66 6.16 9.31
N ALA A 72 3.53 7.26 8.55
CA ALA A 72 4.06 7.37 7.20
C ALA A 72 4.92 8.63 7.07
N VAL A 73 6.04 8.52 6.35
CA VAL A 73 6.75 9.66 5.76
C VAL A 73 6.32 9.78 4.31
N GLN A 74 5.99 11.00 3.88
CA GLN A 74 5.57 11.31 2.51
C GLN A 74 5.95 12.74 2.14
N PHE A 75 6.35 12.94 0.88
CA PHE A 75 6.61 14.27 0.31
C PHE A 75 5.73 14.48 -0.93
N PRO A 76 4.42 14.74 -0.77
CA PRO A 76 3.51 14.79 -1.90
C PRO A 76 3.85 15.96 -2.83
N VAL A 77 4.27 15.66 -4.07
CA VAL A 77 4.63 16.67 -5.08
C VAL A 77 3.39 17.41 -5.62
N THR A 78 2.23 16.74 -5.67
CA THR A 78 0.98 17.27 -6.26
C THR A 78 -0.20 17.25 -5.27
N GLY A 79 0.06 17.08 -3.98
CA GLY A 79 -0.97 16.90 -2.94
C GLY A 79 -1.57 15.48 -2.88
N VAL A 80 -1.34 14.64 -3.89
CA VAL A 80 -1.70 13.21 -3.87
C VAL A 80 -0.51 12.39 -3.40
N VAL A 81 -0.74 11.52 -2.42
CA VAL A 81 0.29 10.60 -1.89
C VAL A 81 0.48 9.45 -2.87
N ARG A 82 1.53 9.53 -3.67
CA ARG A 82 1.89 8.49 -4.65
C ARG A 82 3.08 7.63 -4.22
N HIS A 83 3.86 8.09 -3.27
CA HIS A 83 4.95 7.34 -2.65
C HIS A 83 4.97 7.62 -1.16
N GLU A 84 4.97 6.58 -0.33
CA GLU A 84 5.06 6.69 1.12
C GLU A 84 5.94 5.57 1.71
N VAL A 85 6.64 5.89 2.79
CA VAL A 85 7.33 4.91 3.63
C VAL A 85 6.58 4.78 4.94
N ILE A 86 6.15 3.56 5.28
CA ILE A 86 5.39 3.27 6.50
C ILE A 86 6.22 2.44 7.47
N ALA A 87 6.16 2.79 8.74
CA ALA A 87 6.83 2.04 9.81
C ALA A 87 6.13 2.28 11.15
N ARG A 88 6.62 1.60 12.20
CA ARG A 88 6.20 1.86 13.58
C ARG A 88 6.37 3.36 13.91
N PRO A 89 5.44 3.97 14.68
CA PRO A 89 5.45 5.41 14.95
C PRO A 89 6.78 5.94 15.49
N GLY A 90 7.43 5.21 16.41
CA GLY A 90 8.74 5.60 16.94
C GLY A 90 9.84 5.69 15.87
N ALA A 91 9.89 4.75 14.93
CA ALA A 91 10.90 4.77 13.86
C ALA A 91 10.69 5.96 12.91
N ILE A 92 9.44 6.30 12.62
CA ILE A 92 9.10 7.47 11.80
C ILE A 92 9.42 8.76 12.56
N TYR A 93 9.06 8.83 13.85
CA TYR A 93 9.38 9.97 14.71
C TYR A 93 10.89 10.22 14.80
N ASP A 94 11.70 9.16 14.83
CA ASP A 94 13.16 9.22 14.86
C ASP A 94 13.79 9.48 13.47
N GLY A 95 12.99 9.72 12.42
CA GLY A 95 13.47 10.05 11.06
C GLY A 95 14.02 8.85 10.27
N GLN A 96 13.79 7.61 10.70
CA GLN A 96 14.38 6.43 10.06
C GLN A 96 13.77 6.13 8.67
N GLY A 97 12.64 6.74 8.31
CA GLY A 97 12.00 6.60 7.01
C GLY A 97 12.48 7.57 5.95
N ASP A 98 13.19 8.64 6.33
CA ASP A 98 13.44 9.79 5.44
C ASP A 98 14.33 9.42 4.26
N TYR A 99 15.42 8.69 4.51
CA TYR A 99 16.32 8.23 3.46
C TYR A 99 15.62 7.32 2.45
N ALA A 100 14.78 6.40 2.93
CA ALA A 100 14.02 5.49 2.08
C ALA A 100 12.99 6.27 1.23
N GLN A 101 12.33 7.28 1.80
CA GLN A 101 11.35 8.09 1.08
C GLN A 101 12.01 8.98 0.00
N GLU A 102 13.15 9.61 0.31
CA GLU A 102 13.89 10.44 -0.64
C GLU A 102 14.47 9.58 -1.78
N THR A 103 15.21 8.53 -1.41
CA THR A 103 15.89 7.65 -2.37
C THR A 103 14.89 6.85 -3.20
N GLY A 104 13.81 6.35 -2.59
CA GLY A 104 12.76 5.58 -3.28
C GLY A 104 12.10 6.37 -4.39
N GLN A 105 11.75 7.64 -4.13
CA GLN A 105 11.20 8.53 -5.15
C GLN A 105 12.19 8.84 -6.27
N ALA A 106 13.45 9.14 -5.93
CA ALA A 106 14.49 9.41 -6.92
C ALA A 106 14.75 8.18 -7.80
N LEU A 107 14.81 6.98 -7.20
CA LEU A 107 15.00 5.72 -7.90
C LEU A 107 13.80 5.41 -8.81
N LEU A 108 12.57 5.62 -8.34
CA LEU A 108 11.37 5.44 -9.18
C LEU A 108 11.37 6.38 -10.39
N ALA A 109 11.73 7.65 -10.19
CA ALA A 109 11.85 8.61 -11.29
C ALA A 109 12.95 8.21 -12.29
N TRP A 110 14.08 7.70 -11.80
CA TRP A 110 15.14 7.18 -12.65
C TRP A 110 14.68 5.93 -13.41
N MET A 111 14.00 4.99 -12.75
CA MET A 111 13.47 3.78 -13.37
C MET A 111 12.47 4.12 -14.46
N ASN A 112 11.54 5.07 -14.22
CA ASN A 112 10.60 5.54 -15.24
C ASN A 112 11.31 6.02 -16.51
N THR A 113 12.43 6.74 -16.34
CA THR A 113 13.28 7.22 -17.45
C THR A 113 14.01 6.05 -18.12
N HIS A 114 14.61 5.16 -17.32
CA HIS A 114 15.41 4.04 -17.79
C HIS A 114 14.57 3.02 -18.59
N THR A 115 13.37 2.71 -18.13
CA THR A 115 12.45 1.77 -18.80
C THR A 115 11.59 2.44 -19.86
N ASN A 116 11.66 3.78 -19.99
CA ASN A 116 10.76 4.58 -20.82
C ASN A 116 9.27 4.27 -20.54
N TYR A 117 8.93 4.12 -19.25
CA TYR A 117 7.61 3.72 -18.80
C TYR A 117 7.28 4.37 -17.46
N ASP A 118 6.25 5.22 -17.42
CA ASP A 118 5.81 5.83 -16.17
C ASP A 118 5.03 4.82 -15.32
N PHE A 119 5.60 4.44 -14.17
CA PHE A 119 4.96 3.56 -13.20
C PHE A 119 3.51 3.97 -12.85
N PHE A 120 3.22 5.27 -12.72
CA PHE A 120 1.89 5.74 -12.33
C PHE A 120 0.90 5.84 -13.50
N SER A 121 1.36 5.66 -14.75
CA SER A 121 0.48 5.62 -15.92
C SER A 121 -0.40 4.37 -15.98
N GLN A 122 -0.04 3.34 -15.20
CA GLN A 122 -0.72 2.04 -15.16
C GLN A 122 -2.15 2.12 -14.62
N ASN A 123 -2.34 2.96 -13.61
CA ASN A 123 -3.62 3.19 -12.99
C ASN A 123 -3.55 4.53 -12.24
N ALA A 124 -4.52 5.41 -12.47
CA ALA A 124 -4.55 6.75 -11.88
C ALA A 124 -4.57 6.74 -10.35
N ASN A 125 -5.00 5.63 -9.74
CA ASN A 125 -5.08 5.43 -8.30
C ASN A 125 -3.91 4.62 -7.75
N LEU A 126 -2.93 4.22 -8.55
CA LEU A 126 -1.77 3.48 -8.06
C LEU A 126 -0.90 4.35 -7.15
N LYS A 127 -0.40 3.76 -6.06
CA LYS A 127 0.59 4.37 -5.17
C LYS A 127 1.64 3.34 -4.78
N MET A 128 2.84 3.80 -4.49
CA MET A 128 3.93 2.98 -3.97
C MET A 128 4.00 3.12 -2.45
N THR A 129 3.87 2.02 -1.73
CA THR A 129 4.02 2.00 -0.27
C THR A 129 5.15 1.05 0.11
N GLN A 130 6.21 1.60 0.69
CA GLN A 130 7.31 0.81 1.22
C GLN A 130 7.11 0.64 2.73
N ALA A 131 7.04 -0.59 3.21
CA ALA A 131 6.76 -0.88 4.61
C ALA A 131 7.97 -1.49 5.33
N ALA A 132 8.38 -0.88 6.45
CA ALA A 132 9.35 -1.49 7.36
C ALA A 132 8.63 -2.46 8.30
N ILE A 133 8.73 -3.75 8.02
CA ILE A 133 8.11 -4.84 8.79
C ILE A 133 9.17 -5.46 9.71
N PRO A 134 9.01 -5.41 11.05
CA PRO A 134 9.90 -6.11 11.98
C PRO A 134 9.93 -7.62 11.71
N ASP A 135 11.10 -8.23 11.88
CA ASP A 135 11.29 -9.69 11.78
C ASP A 135 10.85 -10.31 10.44
N PHE A 136 10.97 -9.56 9.34
CA PHE A 136 10.63 -10.05 8.01
C PHE A 136 11.76 -10.93 7.42
N GLY A 137 11.67 -12.24 7.63
CA GLY A 137 12.74 -13.21 7.31
C GLY A 137 13.15 -13.29 5.82
N ALA A 138 12.32 -12.85 4.89
CA ALA A 138 12.65 -12.79 3.45
C ALA A 138 13.50 -11.56 3.07
N GLY A 139 13.68 -10.60 3.98
CA GLY A 139 14.39 -9.34 3.71
C GLY A 139 13.52 -8.28 3.04
N ALA A 140 13.02 -8.55 1.84
CA ALA A 140 12.10 -7.68 1.10
C ALA A 140 11.18 -8.48 0.16
N MET A 141 10.03 -7.91 -0.21
CA MET A 141 9.10 -8.47 -1.19
C MET A 141 8.48 -7.36 -2.03
N GLU A 142 8.48 -7.54 -3.35
CA GLU A 142 8.10 -6.56 -4.37
C GLU A 142 6.60 -6.52 -4.68
N ASN A 143 5.76 -6.72 -3.66
CA ASN A 143 4.32 -6.59 -3.81
C ASN A 143 3.98 -5.27 -4.52
N TRP A 144 3.05 -5.32 -5.46
CA TRP A 144 2.80 -4.20 -6.36
C TRP A 144 2.23 -3.00 -5.59
#